data_AF-A0A848VEE0-F1
#
_entry.id   AF-A0A848VEE0-F1
#
_cell.length_a   1.000
_cell.length_b   1.000
_cell.length_c   1.000
_cell.angle_alpha   90.00
_cell.angle_beta   90.00
_cell.angle_gamma   90.00
#
_symmetry.space_group_name_H-M   'P 1'
#
loop_
_entity.id
_entity.type
_entity.pdbx_description
1 polymer ?
#
loop_
_entity_poly.entity_id
_entity_poly.type
_entity_poly.pdbx_seq_one_letter_code
_entity_poly.pdbx_strand_id
1 'polypeptide(L)'
;MKPTPRELFVENCATCHGVDGSGNGPLAAELRVTPVNLRLLKQANSGQFPTLKVQRSIDGRGMPKAHGLPEMPVWGRHWIREGLTEAEVTARTVLIASYIASIQD
;
A
#
# COMPACT_ATOMS: atom_id res chain seq x y z
N MET A 1 14.10 -10.45 -13.81
CA MET A 1 14.16 -10.78 -12.37
C MET A 1 12.82 -10.44 -11.74
N LYS A 2 12.38 -11.15 -10.69
CA LYS A 2 11.17 -10.76 -9.95
C LYS A 2 11.55 -9.67 -8.92
N PRO A 3 10.77 -8.58 -8.78
CA PRO A 3 11.11 -7.50 -7.86
C PRO A 3 10.99 -7.96 -6.40
N THR A 4 11.82 -7.40 -5.53
CA THR A 4 11.78 -7.61 -4.09
C THR A 4 10.58 -6.89 -3.46
N PRO A 5 10.16 -7.27 -2.23
CA PRO A 5 9.13 -6.54 -1.48
C PRO A 5 9.40 -5.04 -1.35
N ARG A 6 10.67 -4.66 -1.09
CA ARG A 6 11.07 -3.26 -0.95
C ARG A 6 11.01 -2.51 -2.27
N GLU A 7 11.47 -3.10 -3.37
CA GLU A 7 11.41 -2.46 -4.70
C GLU A 7 9.97 -2.18 -5.10
N LEU A 8 9.06 -3.15 -4.94
CA LEU A 8 7.63 -2.94 -5.20
C LEU A 8 7.04 -1.81 -4.35
N PHE A 9 7.41 -1.73 -3.07
CA PHE A 9 6.98 -0.63 -2.22
C PHE A 9 7.54 0.72 -2.68
N VAL A 10 8.81 0.78 -3.07
CA VAL A 10 9.42 2.03 -3.54
C VAL A 10 8.77 2.50 -4.85
N GLU A 11 8.51 1.58 -5.78
CA GLU A 11 7.89 1.88 -7.07
C GLU A 11 6.44 2.35 -6.95
N ASN A 12 5.67 1.79 -6.01
CA ASN A 12 4.21 2.03 -5.94
C ASN A 12 3.75 2.84 -4.73
N CYS A 13 4.52 2.92 -3.65
CA CYS A 13 4.02 3.49 -2.38
C CYS A 13 4.86 4.67 -1.89
N ALA A 14 6.17 4.68 -2.15
CA ALA A 14 7.09 5.65 -1.54
C ALA A 14 6.85 7.11 -1.95
N THR A 15 6.31 7.36 -3.14
CA THR A 15 5.99 8.73 -3.59
C THR A 15 5.01 9.44 -2.65
N CYS A 16 4.09 8.69 -2.03
CA CYS A 16 3.15 9.24 -1.06
C CYS A 16 3.54 8.90 0.39
N HIS A 17 3.95 7.66 0.66
CA HIS A 17 4.23 7.19 2.02
C HIS A 17 5.69 7.34 2.48
N GLY A 18 6.58 7.85 1.61
CA GLY A 18 8.02 7.92 1.88
C GLY A 18 8.72 6.57 1.69
N VAL A 19 10.02 6.59 1.38
CA VAL A 19 10.84 5.37 1.19
C VAL A 19 10.94 4.52 2.46
N ASP A 20 10.74 5.14 3.63
CA ASP A 20 10.77 4.53 4.94
C ASP A 20 9.37 4.16 5.49
N GLY A 21 8.31 4.48 4.74
CA GLY A 21 6.92 4.27 5.14
C GLY A 21 6.39 5.24 6.20
N SER A 22 7.10 6.34 6.49
CA SER A 22 6.72 7.30 7.53
C SER A 22 5.49 8.15 7.23
N GLY A 23 4.99 8.13 5.99
CA GLY A 23 3.94 9.03 5.51
C GLY A 23 4.46 10.35 4.92
N ASN A 24 5.77 10.57 4.95
CA ASN A 24 6.42 11.81 4.48
C ASN A 24 6.97 11.68 3.06
N GLY A 25 6.19 11.09 2.14
CA GLY A 25 6.58 11.02 0.73
C GLY A 25 6.66 12.39 0.09
N PRO A 26 7.39 12.54 -1.04
CA PRO A 26 7.52 13.82 -1.73
C PRO A 26 6.18 14.48 -2.10
N LEU A 27 5.12 13.69 -2.37
CA LEU A 27 3.79 14.22 -2.63
C LEU A 27 2.94 14.43 -1.38
N ALA A 28 3.38 14.02 -0.18
CA ALA A 28 2.55 14.01 1.02
C ALA A 28 2.02 15.41 1.40
N ALA A 29 2.80 16.47 1.16
CA ALA A 29 2.41 17.85 1.45
C ALA A 29 1.40 18.43 0.45
N GLU A 30 1.29 17.83 -0.75
CA GLU A 30 0.39 18.28 -1.82
C GLU A 30 -0.96 17.55 -1.78
N LEU A 31 -1.06 16.46 -1.00
CA LEU A 31 -2.27 15.67 -0.87
C LEU A 31 -3.27 16.29 0.11
N ARG A 32 -4.54 16.18 -0.23
CA ARG A 32 -5.64 16.65 0.63
C ARG A 32 -5.76 15.82 1.91
N VAL A 33 -5.57 14.51 1.82
CA VAL A 33 -5.43 13.62 2.97
C VAL A 33 -3.97 13.23 3.12
N THR A 34 -3.42 13.52 4.29
CA THR A 34 -2.07 13.12 4.65
C THR A 34 -1.96 11.59 4.64
N PRO A 35 -0.98 11.03 3.91
CA PRO A 35 -0.70 9.60 3.95
C PRO A 35 -0.40 9.14 5.37
N VAL A 36 -1.02 8.04 5.80
CA VAL A 36 -0.76 7.48 7.13
C VAL A 36 0.70 7.04 7.27
N ASN A 37 1.25 7.18 8.47
CA ASN A 37 2.53 6.55 8.83
C ASN A 37 2.32 5.04 8.89
N LEU A 38 2.83 4.34 7.88
CA LEU A 38 2.66 2.90 7.73
C LEU A 38 3.44 2.11 8.78
N ARG A 39 4.46 2.70 9.43
CA ARG A 39 5.26 2.04 10.49
C ARG A 39 4.48 1.84 11.78
N LEU A 40 3.40 2.60 11.99
CA LEU A 40 2.62 2.60 13.23
C LEU A 40 1.36 1.73 13.16
N LEU A 41 1.15 0.98 12.06
CA LEU A 41 -0.06 0.19 11.88
C LEU A 41 -0.21 -0.91 12.95
N LYS A 42 0.87 -1.55 13.36
CA LYS A 42 0.87 -2.54 14.44
C LYS A 42 0.41 -1.91 15.75
N GLN A 43 0.98 -0.77 16.13
CA GLN A 43 0.60 -0.05 17.35
C GLN A 43 -0.88 0.38 17.30
N ALA A 44 -1.33 0.90 16.16
CA ALA A 44 -2.71 1.33 15.94
C ALA A 44 -3.74 0.19 15.92
N ASN A 45 -3.30 -1.07 15.85
CA ASN A 45 -4.15 -2.26 15.80
C ASN A 45 -3.81 -3.23 16.95
N SER A 46 -3.73 -2.69 18.17
CA SER A 46 -3.55 -3.47 19.41
C SER A 46 -2.32 -4.39 19.40
N GLY A 47 -1.22 -3.90 18.82
CA GLY A 47 0.05 -4.63 18.74
C GLY A 47 0.10 -5.69 17.63
N GLN A 48 -0.92 -5.80 16.78
CA GLN A 48 -0.98 -6.76 15.68
C GLN A 48 -1.01 -6.05 14.33
N PHE A 49 -0.15 -6.47 13.41
CA PHE A 49 -0.15 -5.91 12.06
C PHE A 49 -1.41 -6.37 11.29
N PRO A 50 -2.25 -5.46 10.77
CA PRO A 50 -3.52 -5.82 10.17
C PRO A 50 -3.36 -6.24 8.69
N THR A 51 -2.64 -7.34 8.42
CA THR A 51 -2.26 -7.79 7.07
C THR A 51 -3.41 -7.76 6.07
N LEU A 52 -4.56 -8.34 6.41
CA LEU A 52 -5.70 -8.40 5.50
C LEU A 52 -6.29 -7.00 5.19
N LYS A 53 -6.29 -6.08 6.16
CA LYS A 53 -6.76 -4.70 5.94
C LYS A 53 -5.80 -3.96 5.00
N VAL A 54 -4.50 -4.16 5.14
CA VAL A 54 -3.47 -3.58 4.27
C VAL A 54 -3.62 -4.11 2.84
N GLN A 55 -3.68 -5.43 2.66
CA GLN A 55 -3.86 -6.04 1.34
C GLN A 55 -5.13 -5.54 0.63
N ARG A 56 -6.26 -5.50 1.34
CA ARG A 56 -7.54 -4.96 0.84
C ARG A 56 -7.48 -3.48 0.45
N SER A 57 -6.62 -2.71 1.11
CA SER A 57 -6.42 -1.30 0.76
C SER A 57 -5.62 -1.16 -0.54
N ILE A 58 -4.61 -2.02 -0.76
CA ILE A 58 -3.77 -2.03 -1.96
C ILE A 58 -4.54 -2.50 -3.20
N ASP A 59 -5.23 -3.63 -3.09
CA ASP A 59 -5.94 -4.24 -4.24
C ASP A 59 -7.36 -3.70 -4.45
N GLY A 60 -7.86 -2.91 -3.48
CA GLY A 60 -9.17 -2.26 -3.52
C GLY A 60 -10.33 -3.12 -3.01
N ARG A 61 -10.10 -4.35 -2.54
CA ARG A 61 -11.10 -5.22 -1.90
C ARG A 61 -11.48 -4.71 -0.52
N GLY A 62 -11.92 -3.46 -0.37
CA GLY A 62 -12.25 -2.89 0.94
C GLY A 62 -12.78 -1.46 0.92
N MET A 63 -12.78 -0.78 -0.23
CA MET A 63 -13.38 0.54 -0.35
C MET A 63 -14.83 0.45 -0.81
N PRO A 64 -15.78 1.05 -0.07
CA PRO A 64 -17.14 1.21 -0.54
C PRO A 64 -17.13 1.99 -1.86
N LYS A 65 -17.83 1.49 -2.88
CA LYS A 65 -18.02 2.17 -4.19
C LYS A 65 -18.62 3.58 -4.08
N ALA A 66 -19.15 3.95 -2.92
CA ALA A 66 -19.88 5.19 -2.65
C ALA A 66 -18.98 6.39 -2.26
N HIS A 67 -17.67 6.21 -2.15
CA HIS A 67 -16.71 7.32 -2.05
C HIS A 67 -16.06 7.50 -3.43
N GLY A 68 -15.72 8.75 -3.80
CA GLY A 68 -15.24 9.12 -5.15
C GLY A 68 -13.93 8.43 -5.58
N LEU A 69 -13.10 9.10 -6.38
CA LEU A 69 -11.75 8.56 -6.64
C LEU A 69 -11.05 8.39 -5.30
N PRO A 70 -10.55 7.19 -4.99
CA PRO A 70 -9.83 7.02 -3.74
C PRO A 70 -8.54 7.83 -3.81
N GLU A 71 -8.25 8.59 -2.76
CA GLU A 71 -7.04 9.41 -2.71
C GLU A 71 -5.77 8.56 -2.79
N MET A 72 -5.85 7.30 -2.32
CA MET A 72 -4.87 6.27 -2.58
C MET A 72 -5.26 5.46 -3.83
N PRO A 73 -4.34 5.24 -4.80
CA PRO A 73 -4.62 4.42 -5.96
C PRO A 73 -5.06 3.00 -5.59
N VAL A 74 -6.03 2.46 -6.33
CA VAL A 74 -6.34 1.03 -6.28
C VAL A 74 -5.35 0.30 -7.19
N TRP A 75 -4.19 -0.02 -6.62
CA TRP A 75 -3.07 -0.62 -7.33
C TRP A 75 -3.45 -1.94 -8.01
N GLY A 76 -4.32 -2.74 -7.38
CA GLY A 76 -4.85 -3.96 -8.01
C GLY A 76 -5.47 -3.71 -9.38
N ARG A 77 -6.37 -2.72 -9.50
CA ARG A 77 -7.00 -2.34 -10.78
C ARG A 77 -6.03 -1.68 -11.76
N HIS A 78 -4.98 -1.03 -11.26
CA HIS A 78 -3.95 -0.46 -12.12
C HIS A 78 -3.13 -1.58 -12.77
N TRP A 79 -2.60 -2.51 -11.99
CA TRP A 79 -1.82 -3.65 -12.48
C TRP A 79 -2.59 -4.57 -13.42
N ILE A 80 -3.88 -4.84 -13.16
CA ILE A 80 -4.73 -5.58 -14.12
C ILE A 80 -4.80 -4.86 -15.47
N ARG A 81 -4.95 -3.52 -15.48
CA ARG A 81 -4.95 -2.74 -16.72
C ARG A 81 -3.60 -2.71 -17.43
N GLU A 82 -2.51 -2.93 -16.69
CA GLU A 82 -1.16 -3.12 -17.22
C GLU A 82 -0.90 -4.55 -17.72
N GLY A 83 -1.89 -5.45 -17.63
CA GLY A 83 -1.84 -6.80 -18.19
C GLY A 83 -1.41 -7.89 -17.23
N LEU A 84 -1.33 -7.60 -15.92
CA LEU A 84 -1.04 -8.62 -14.92
C LEU A 84 -2.25 -9.54 -14.70
N THR A 85 -1.97 -10.80 -14.41
CA THR A 85 -2.98 -11.76 -13.97
C THR A 85 -3.38 -11.52 -12.52
N GLU A 86 -4.55 -12.03 -12.11
CA GLU A 86 -5.01 -11.99 -10.70
C GLU A 86 -4.00 -12.63 -9.73
N ALA A 87 -3.30 -13.69 -10.17
CA ALA A 87 -2.27 -14.34 -9.37
C ALA A 87 -1.05 -13.43 -9.16
N GLU A 88 -0.62 -12.69 -10.19
CA GLU A 88 0.48 -11.73 -10.09
C GLU A 88 0.12 -10.52 -9.25
N VAL A 89 -1.11 -10.00 -9.38
CA VAL A 89 -1.63 -8.93 -8.52
C VAL A 89 -1.68 -9.37 -7.07
N THR A 90 -2.14 -10.60 -6.82
CA THR A 90 -2.15 -11.18 -5.47
C THR A 90 -0.73 -11.30 -4.92
N ALA A 91 0.23 -11.79 -5.72
CA ALA A 91 1.62 -11.91 -5.31
C ALA A 91 2.24 -10.53 -4.97
N ARG A 92 2.05 -9.51 -5.82
CA ARG A 92 2.54 -8.14 -5.55
C ARG A 92 1.94 -7.56 -4.28
N THR A 93 0.64 -7.74 -4.09
CA THR A 93 -0.08 -7.26 -2.91
C THR A 93 0.46 -7.91 -1.63
N VAL A 94 0.74 -9.22 -1.66
CA VAL A 94 1.35 -9.94 -0.54
C VAL A 94 2.77 -9.44 -0.27
N LEU A 95 3.59 -9.25 -1.30
CA LEU A 95 4.96 -8.77 -1.15
C LEU A 95 5.00 -7.37 -0.54
N ILE A 96 4.19 -6.43 -1.03
CA ILE A 96 4.10 -5.08 -0.46
C ILE A 96 3.62 -5.13 1.00
N ALA A 97 2.57 -5.91 1.29
CA ALA A 97 2.08 -6.06 2.66
C ALA A 97 3.15 -6.66 3.59
N SER A 98 3.97 -7.60 3.11
CA SER A 98 5.08 -8.18 3.88
C SER A 98 6.19 -7.17 4.17
N TYR A 99 6.51 -6.30 3.22
CA TYR A 99 7.47 -5.22 3.45
C TYR A 99 6.94 -4.24 4.51
N ILE A 100 5.68 -3.80 4.37
CA ILE A 100 5.06 -2.92 5.36
C ILE A 100 5.06 -3.59 6.75
N ALA A 101 4.76 -4.88 6.84
CA ALA A 101 4.83 -5.62 8.10
C ALA A 101 6.24 -5.64 8.72
N SER A 102 7.29 -5.68 7.88
CA SER A 102 8.69 -5.73 8.33
C SER A 102 9.23 -4.38 8.85
N ILE A 103 8.58 -3.26 8.53
CA ILE A 103 9.01 -1.91 8.92
C ILE A 103 8.18 -1.34 10.08
N GLN A 104 7.40 -2.18 10.77
CA GLN A 104 6.62 -1.75 11.93
C GLN A 104 7.53 -1.43 13.12
N ASP A 105 7.19 -0.37 13.84
CA ASP A 105 7.80 0.00 15.13
C ASP A 105 7.20 -0.79 16.31
#